data_AF-A0A0J1GPF8-F1
#
_entry.id   AF-A0A0J1GPF8-F1
#
_cell.length_a   1.000
_cell.length_b   1.000
_cell.length_c   1.000
_cell.angle_alpha   90.00
_cell.angle_beta   90.00
_cell.angle_gamma   90.00
#
_symmetry.space_group_name_H-M   'P 1'
#
loop_
_entity.id
_entity.type
_entity.pdbx_description
1 polymer ?
#
loop_
_entity_poly.entity_id
_entity_poly.type
_entity_poly.pdbx_seq_one_letter_code
_entity_poly.pdbx_strand_id
1 'polypeptide(L)'
;MRHITDFIEQLEHGNDSFNIWVYASKGQYSQFGKQGKKIRTPALQRALNQHLQIVVEMNNESSKDAYLLLPEVHAVVPVLFQNGQVQSLTRPAQ
;
A
#
# COMPACT_ATOMS: atom_id res chain seq x y z
N MET A 1 -12.90 -9.19 1.75
CA MET A 1 -12.40 -7.85 1.34
C MET A 1 -12.07 -7.10 2.61
N ARG A 2 -10.89 -6.48 2.70
CA ARG A 2 -10.44 -5.77 3.92
C ARG A 2 -10.75 -4.28 3.76
N HIS A 3 -11.29 -3.63 4.78
CA HIS A 3 -11.54 -2.18 4.75
C HIS A 3 -10.22 -1.42 4.87
N ILE A 4 -10.14 -0.24 4.23
CA ILE A 4 -8.98 0.65 4.35
C ILE A 4 -8.72 1.03 5.81
N THR A 5 -9.77 1.32 6.58
CA THR A 5 -9.65 1.70 8.00
C THR A 5 -9.03 0.59 8.83
N ASP A 6 -9.54 -0.65 8.72
CA ASP A 6 -8.97 -1.81 9.44
C ASP A 6 -7.50 -2.05 9.05
N PHE A 7 -7.16 -1.82 7.79
CA PHE A 7 -5.79 -1.98 7.32
C PHE A 7 -4.86 -0.91 7.88
N ILE A 8 -5.30 0.35 7.94
CA ILE A 8 -4.55 1.46 8.55
C ILE A 8 -4.33 1.20 10.03
N GLU A 9 -5.36 0.75 10.76
CA GLU A 9 -5.24 0.40 12.18
C GLU A 9 -4.25 -0.76 12.38
N GLN A 10 -4.30 -1.79 11.53
CA GLN A 10 -3.31 -2.88 11.57
C GLN A 10 -1.89 -2.38 11.34
N LEU A 11 -1.69 -1.41 10.46
CA LEU A 11 -0.37 -0.78 10.23
C LEU A 11 0.07 0.10 11.41
N GLU A 12 -0.86 0.71 12.15
CA GLU A 12 -0.56 1.50 13.35
C GLU A 12 -0.13 0.64 14.53
N HIS A 13 -0.81 -0.48 14.70
CA HIS A 13 -0.50 -1.46 15.73
C HIS A 13 0.69 -2.36 15.34
N GLY A 14 0.96 -2.48 14.05
CA GLY A 14 2.09 -3.22 13.50
C GLY A 14 3.41 -2.50 13.72
N ASN A 15 4.44 -3.24 14.12
CA ASN A 15 5.80 -2.69 14.24
C ASN A 15 6.58 -2.76 12.91
N ASP A 16 5.95 -3.31 11.88
CA ASP A 16 6.53 -3.58 10.57
C ASP A 16 6.68 -2.29 9.76
N SER A 17 7.80 -2.17 9.08
CA SER A 17 8.01 -1.07 8.15
C SER A 17 7.33 -1.36 6.82
N PHE A 18 6.74 -0.34 6.21
CA PHE A 18 6.13 -0.43 4.89
C PHE A 18 6.52 0.77 4.02
N ASN A 19 6.49 0.55 2.71
CA ASN A 19 6.66 1.59 1.69
C ASN A 19 5.29 1.99 1.15
N ILE A 20 5.13 3.28 0.87
CA ILE A 20 3.93 3.80 0.20
C ILE A 20 4.33 4.14 -1.23
N TRP A 21 3.49 3.75 -2.16
CA TRP A 21 3.66 3.97 -3.60
C TRP A 21 2.39 4.61 -4.13
N VAL A 22 2.50 5.77 -4.79
CA VAL A 22 1.36 6.49 -5.37
C VAL A 22 1.40 6.37 -6.88
N TYR A 23 0.23 6.24 -7.49
CA TYR A 23 0.14 6.23 -8.94
C TYR A 23 0.64 7.55 -9.53
N ALA A 24 1.66 7.49 -10.39
CA ALA A 24 2.25 8.66 -11.01
C ALA A 24 1.74 8.84 -12.45
N SER A 25 2.19 7.97 -13.37
CA SER A 25 1.74 7.98 -14.77
C SER A 25 2.12 6.67 -15.47
N LYS A 26 1.44 6.32 -16.56
CA LYS A 26 1.76 5.18 -17.44
C LYS A 26 1.84 3.82 -16.72
N GLY A 27 0.99 3.58 -15.72
CA GLY A 27 1.03 2.31 -14.97
C GLY A 27 2.19 2.20 -13.96
N GLN A 28 3.00 3.25 -13.81
CA GLN A 28 4.08 3.30 -12.82
C GLN A 28 3.64 4.02 -11.55
N TYR A 29 4.10 3.46 -10.44
CA TYR A 29 3.95 3.98 -9.11
C TYR A 29 5.29 4.56 -8.65
N SER A 30 5.22 5.74 -8.05
CA SER A 30 6.36 6.42 -7.46
C SER A 30 6.30 6.31 -5.94
N GLN A 31 7.46 6.11 -5.31
CA GLN A 31 7.53 6.02 -3.86
C GLN A 31 7.11 7.36 -3.23
N PHE A 32 6.15 7.29 -2.31
CA PHE A 32 5.65 8.43 -1.56
C PHE A 32 6.36 8.51 -0.21
N GLY A 33 7.25 9.49 -0.06
CA GLY A 33 8.05 9.70 1.14
C GLY A 33 9.49 9.21 1.02
N LYS A 34 10.29 9.37 2.10
CA LYS A 34 11.70 8.97 2.13
C LYS A 34 11.85 7.50 2.55
N GLN A 35 12.52 6.73 1.70
CA GLN A 35 12.96 5.36 1.96
C GLN A 35 13.82 5.31 3.24
N GLY A 36 13.56 4.34 4.15
CA GLY A 36 14.44 4.06 5.30
C GLY A 36 14.06 4.65 6.66
N LYS A 37 12.90 5.30 6.81
CA LYS A 37 12.30 5.57 8.13
C LYS A 37 10.92 4.90 8.18
N LYS A 38 10.55 4.30 9.33
CA LYS A 38 9.21 3.77 9.59
C LYS A 38 8.19 4.76 9.04
N ILE A 39 7.59 4.46 7.89
CA ILE A 39 6.62 5.35 7.29
C ILE A 39 5.42 5.28 8.23
N ARG A 40 5.06 6.43 8.79
CA ARG A 40 3.97 6.52 9.76
C ARG A 40 2.65 6.63 8.99
N THR A 41 1.59 6.07 9.55
CA THR A 41 0.20 6.17 9.06
C THR A 41 -0.29 7.56 8.65
N PRO A 42 0.13 8.68 9.27
CA PRO A 42 -0.25 10.01 8.80
C PRO A 42 0.20 10.30 7.36
N ALA A 43 1.30 9.72 6.90
CA ALA A 43 1.74 9.85 5.52
C ALA A 43 0.83 9.05 4.56
N LEU A 44 0.37 7.87 5.00
CA LEU A 44 -0.58 7.05 4.26
C LEU A 44 -1.95 7.72 4.16
N GLN A 45 -2.45 8.29 5.25
CA GLN A 45 -3.70 9.05 5.25
C GLN A 45 -3.63 10.26 4.31
N ARG A 46 -2.50 10.98 4.27
CA ARG A 46 -2.30 12.06 3.29
C ARG A 46 -2.32 11.54 1.86
N ALA A 47 -1.65 10.41 1.60
CA ALA A 47 -1.65 9.80 0.28
C ALA A 47 -3.08 9.41 -0.14
N LEU A 48 -3.86 8.79 0.75
CA LEU A 48 -5.26 8.41 0.53
C LEU A 48 -6.18 9.58 0.21
N ASN A 49 -5.95 10.74 0.83
CA ASN A 49 -6.72 11.95 0.55
C ASN A 49 -6.32 12.64 -0.76
N GLN A 50 -5.11 12.38 -1.28
CA GLN A 50 -4.55 13.07 -2.46
C GLN A 50 -4.52 12.21 -3.72
N HIS A 51 -4.60 10.89 -3.60
CA HIS A 51 -4.40 9.95 -4.69
C HIS A 51 -5.49 8.88 -4.74
N LEU A 52 -5.93 8.56 -5.96
CA LEU A 52 -6.97 7.55 -6.22
C LEU A 52 -6.47 6.11 -6.09
N GLN A 53 -5.17 5.89 -6.30
CA GLN A 53 -4.55 4.56 -6.28
C GLN A 53 -3.24 4.61 -5.53
N ILE A 54 -3.18 3.87 -4.43
CA ILE A 54 -2.01 3.79 -3.56
C ILE A 54 -1.68 2.34 -3.32
N VAL A 55 -0.42 1.97 -3.49
CA VAL A 55 0.09 0.65 -3.12
C VAL A 55 0.90 0.78 -1.83
N VAL A 56 0.60 -0.08 -0.86
CA VAL A 56 1.40 -0.28 0.34
C VAL A 56 2.15 -1.58 0.18
N GLU A 57 3.46 -1.50 0.18
CA GLU A 57 4.38 -2.64 0.11
C GLU A 57 4.96 -2.88 1.50
N MET A 58 4.72 -4.06 2.06
CA MET A 58 5.23 -4.44 3.38
C MET A 58 6.69 -4.85 3.23
N ASN A 59 7.58 -4.24 4.01
CA ASN A 59 8.98 -4.65 4.08
C ASN A 59 9.12 -5.77 5.12
N ASN A 60 8.51 -6.93 4.86
CA ASN A 60 8.66 -8.10 5.71
C ASN A 60 9.68 -9.06 5.09
N GLU A 61 10.66 -9.55 5.85
CA GLU A 61 11.77 -10.35 5.30
C GLU A 61 11.32 -11.68 4.67
N SER A 62 10.11 -12.15 4.99
CA SER A 62 9.57 -13.42 4.52
C SER A 62 8.48 -13.29 3.44
N SER A 63 7.88 -12.11 3.27
CA SER A 63 6.80 -11.92 2.29
C SER A 63 6.83 -10.53 1.66
N LYS A 64 6.91 -10.49 0.33
CA LYS A 64 6.75 -9.28 -0.49
C LYS A 64 5.25 -8.96 -0.64
N ASP A 65 4.57 -8.83 0.49
CA ASP A 65 3.14 -8.56 0.48
C ASP A 65 2.92 -7.11 0.08
N ALA A 66 2.12 -6.89 -0.97
CA ALA A 66 1.70 -5.57 -1.38
C ALA A 66 0.18 -5.49 -1.49
N TYR A 67 -0.34 -4.31 -1.19
CA TYR A 67 -1.76 -4.05 -1.09
C TYR A 67 -2.09 -2.76 -1.83
N LEU A 68 -3.02 -2.83 -2.78
CA LEU A 68 -3.61 -1.69 -3.44
C LEU A 68 -4.80 -1.19 -2.63
N LEU A 69 -4.73 0.07 -2.21
CA LEU A 69 -5.80 0.80 -1.55
C LEU A 69 -6.55 1.62 -2.59
N LEU A 70 -7.87 1.45 -2.58
CA LEU A 70 -8.81 2.14 -3.46
C LEU A 70 -9.74 2.99 -2.58
N PRO A 71 -9.36 4.24 -2.25
CA PRO A 71 -10.16 5.12 -1.39
C PRO A 71 -11.59 5.35 -1.90
N GLU A 72 -11.84 5.35 -3.22
CA GLU A 72 -13.20 5.49 -3.77
C GLU A 72 -14.18 4.43 -3.25
N VAL A 73 -13.72 3.19 -3.15
CA VAL A 73 -14.55 2.05 -2.71
C VAL A 73 -14.19 1.58 -1.30
N HIS A 74 -13.35 2.34 -0.59
CA HIS A 74 -12.84 2.03 0.74
C HIS A 74 -12.26 0.60 0.87
N ALA A 75 -11.71 0.06 -0.23
CA ALA A 75 -11.28 -1.34 -0.32
C ALA A 75 -9.75 -1.48 -0.37
N VAL A 76 -9.27 -2.58 0.21
CA VAL A 76 -7.88 -3.02 0.13
C VAL A 76 -7.81 -4.35 -0.63
N VAL A 77 -6.98 -4.38 -1.67
CA VAL A 77 -6.80 -5.52 -2.56
C VAL A 77 -5.34 -5.96 -2.53
N PRO A 78 -5.03 -7.23 -2.22
CA PRO A 78 -3.66 -7.71 -2.33
C PRO A 78 -3.23 -7.72 -3.80
N VAL A 79 -1.99 -7.31 -4.05
CA VAL A 79 -1.42 -7.22 -5.39
C VAL A 79 0.00 -7.77 -5.41
N LEU A 80 0.40 -8.29 -6.56
CA LEU A 80 1.81 -8.53 -6.83
C LEU A 80 2.42 -7.22 -7.32
N PHE A 81 3.23 -6.58 -6.47
CA PHE A 81 3.90 -5.33 -6.79
C PHE A 81 5.40 -5.55 -6.89
N GLN A 82 5.99 -5.17 -8.02
CA GLN A 82 7.44 -5.27 -8.26
C GLN A 82 7.91 -4.12 -9.16
N ASN A 83 9.09 -3.57 -8.87
CA ASN A 83 9.73 -2.52 -9.68
C ASN A 83 8.83 -1.30 -9.95
N GLY A 84 8.01 -0.89 -8.97
CA GLY A 84 7.12 0.25 -9.14
C GLY A 84 5.88 -0.03 -9.99
N GLN A 85 5.56 -1.31 -10.26
CA GLN A 85 4.40 -1.70 -11.07
C GLN A 85 3.59 -2.80 -10.40
N VAL A 86 2.26 -2.71 -10.55
CA VAL A 86 1.33 -3.79 -10.21
C VAL A 86 1.35 -4.80 -11.36
N GLN A 87 1.91 -5.98 -11.09
CA GLN A 87 2.03 -7.08 -12.05
C GLN A 87 0.71 -7.84 -12.19
N SER A 88 0.01 -8.05 -11.08
CA SER A 88 -1.28 -8.77 -11.06
C SER A 88 -2.04 -8.49 -9.77
N LEU A 89 -3.37 -8.63 -9.83
CA LEU A 89 -4.21 -8.68 -8.64
C LEU A 89 -4.10 -10.09 -8.06
N THR A 90 -3.56 -10.24 -6.85
CA THR A 90 -3.58 -11.53 -6.18
C THR A 90 -4.98 -11.73 -5.62
N ARG A 91 -5.59 -12.91 -5.86
CA ARG A 91 -6.86 -13.24 -5.21
C ARG A 91 -6.58 -13.44 -3.71
N PRO A 92 -7.48 -13.04 -2.80
CA PRO A 92 -7.36 -13.47 -1.42
C PRO A 92 -7.30 -14.99 -1.41
N ALA A 93 -6.28 -15.57 -0.76
CA ALA A 93 -6.24 -17.00 -0.51
C ALA A 93 -7.54 -17.35 0.25
N GLN A 94 -8.34 -18.24 -0.35
CA GLN A 94 -9.54 -18.80 0.27
C GLN A 94 -9.18 -19.68 1.46
#